data_AF-K1Z3G7-F1
#
_entry.id   AF-K1Z3G7-F1
#
_cell.length_a   1.000
_cell.length_b   1.000
_cell.length_c   1.000
_cell.angle_alpha   90.00
_cell.angle_beta   90.00
_cell.angle_gamma   90.00
#
_symmetry.space_group_name_H-M   'P 1'
#
loop_
_entity.id
_entity.type
_entity.pdbx_description
1 polymer ?
#
loop_
_entity_poly.entity_id
_entity_poly.type
_entity_poly.pdbx_seq_one_letter_code
_entity_poly.pdbx_strand_id
1 'polypeptide(L)' 'MPFQTNIIKKTQDNEFFRQVLFTGGKSQLVVMAIPPQGEIGEETHEHVEQTLFFLEGEGKA' A
#
# COMPACT_ATOMS: atom_id res chain seq x y z
N MET A 1 -10.16 15.16 -11.83
CA MET A 1 -10.23 15.61 -10.42
C MET A 1 -8.97 15.13 -9.72
N PRO A 2 -8.17 16.00 -9.11
CA PRO A 2 -7.03 15.57 -8.31
C PRO A 2 -7.53 14.88 -7.03
N PHE A 3 -6.93 13.75 -6.67
CA PHE A 3 -7.16 13.10 -5.38
C PHE A 3 -6.19 13.67 -4.34
N GLN A 4 -6.69 14.10 -3.19
CA GLN A 4 -5.90 14.69 -2.12
C GLN A 4 -6.32 14.08 -0.78
N THR A 5 -5.35 13.59 -0.02
CA THR A 5 -5.56 13.04 1.33
C THR A 5 -4.28 13.16 2.17
N ASN A 6 -4.42 13.07 3.49
CA ASN A 6 -3.27 12.84 4.38
C ASN A 6 -2.94 11.34 4.36
N ILE A 7 -1.85 10.97 3.69
CA ILE A 7 -1.47 9.56 3.53
C ILE A 7 -1.06 8.92 4.85
N ILE A 8 -0.36 9.65 5.72
CA ILE A 8 0.08 9.16 7.04
C ILE A 8 -1.12 8.75 7.88
N LYS A 9 -2.13 9.62 7.97
CA LYS A 9 -3.37 9.31 8.71
C LYS A 9 -4.11 8.13 8.09
N LYS A 10 -4.21 8.06 6.75
CA LYS A 10 -4.88 6.95 6.07
C LYS A 10 -4.18 5.61 6.28
N THR A 11 -2.86 5.60 6.37
CA THR A 11 -2.09 4.38 6.67
C THR A 11 -2.28 3.97 8.13
N GLN A 12 -2.23 4.90 9.09
CA GLN A 12 -2.44 4.60 10.52
C GLN A 12 -3.86 4.10 10.84
N ASP A 13 -4.88 4.70 10.21
CA ASP A 13 -6.29 4.34 10.43
C ASP A 13 -6.71 3.06 9.68
N ASN A 14 -5.84 2.49 8.84
CA ASN A 14 -6.18 1.33 8.00
C ASN A 14 -5.94 0.01 8.73
N GLU A 15 -7.01 -0.78 8.90
CA GLU A 15 -6.94 -2.14 9.47
C GLU A 15 -7.05 -3.23 8.38
N PHE A 16 -7.25 -2.84 7.12
CA PHE A 16 -7.40 -3.80 6.03
C PHE A 16 -6.03 -4.25 5.52
N PHE A 17 -5.92 -5.55 5.21
CA PHE A 17 -4.74 -6.09 4.52
C PHE A 17 -4.40 -5.27 3.27
N ARG A 18 -5.41 -4.86 2.51
CA ARG A 18 -5.26 -4.00 1.32
C ARG A 18 -6.48 -3.11 1.15
N GLN A 19 -6.28 -1.80 1.06
CA GLN A 19 -7.31 -0.83 0.72
C GLN A 19 -6.84 0.09 -0.41
N VAL A 20 -7.56 0.07 -1.53
CA VAL A 20 -7.32 1.02 -2.64
C VAL A 20 -7.88 2.39 -2.25
N LEU A 21 -7.02 3.40 -2.14
CA LEU A 21 -7.44 4.77 -1.86
C LEU A 21 -7.80 5.53 -3.14
N PHE A 22 -7.08 5.25 -4.23
CA PHE A 22 -7.29 5.90 -5.52
C PHE A 22 -6.75 5.05 -6.67
N THR A 23 -7.46 5.06 -7.80
CA THR A 23 -6.97 4.52 -9.07
C THR A 23 -6.98 5.64 -10.11
N GLY A 24 -5.78 6.02 -10.54
CA GLY A 24 -5.56 6.96 -11.64
C GLY A 24 -5.36 6.22 -12.97
N GLY A 25 -5.16 6.98 -14.05
CA GLY A 25 -5.02 6.39 -15.38
C GLY A 25 -3.75 5.54 -15.60
N LYS A 26 -2.71 5.74 -14.79
CA LYS A 26 -1.42 5.01 -14.89
C LYS A 26 -0.85 4.58 -13.54
N SER A 27 -1.59 4.78 -12.45
CA SER A 27 -1.10 4.49 -11.10
C SER A 27 -2.27 4.12 -10.18
N GLN A 28 -1.96 3.31 -9.17
CA GLN A 28 -2.88 2.97 -8.10
C GLN A 28 -2.21 3.26 -6.77
N LEU A 29 -2.94 3.92 -5.87
CA LEU A 29 -2.48 4.19 -4.50
C LEU A 29 -3.24 3.28 -3.54
N VAL A 30 -2.48 2.50 -2.78
CA VAL A 30 -2.98 1.49 -1.86
C VAL A 30 -2.33 1.70 -0.50
N VAL A 31 -3.09 1.48 0.58
CA VAL A 31 -2.56 1.28 1.93
C VAL A 31 -2.79 -0.15 2.35
N MET A 32 -1.88 -0.68 3.17
CA MET A 32 -1.88 -2.07 3.61
C MET A 32 -1.54 -2.15 5.08
N ALA A 33 -2.26 -3.01 5.81
CA ALA A 33 -1.94 -3.40 7.18
C ALA A 33 -1.64 -4.89 7.21
N ILE A 34 -0.34 -5.23 7.32
CA ILE A 34 0.11 -6.62 7.35
C ILE A 34 0.21 -7.05 8.81
N PRO A 35 -0.50 -8.12 9.23
CA PRO A 35 -0.40 -8.59 10.61
C PRO A 35 1.00 -9.14 10.88
N PRO A 36 1.46 -9.17 12.15
CA PRO A 36 2.71 -9.83 12.51
C PRO A 36 2.75 -11.27 11.99
N GLN A 37 3.89 -11.69 11.42
CA GLN A 37 4.08 -12.99 10.76
C GLN A 37 3.23 -13.19 9.49
N GLY A 38 2.46 -12.18 9.07
CA GLY A 38 1.79 -12.16 7.79
C GLY A 38 2.76 -11.83 6.66
N GLU A 39 2.43 -12.29 5.46
CA GLU A 39 3.20 -12.05 4.25
C GLU A 39 2.32 -11.34 3.21
N ILE A 40 2.93 -10.49 2.39
CA ILE A 40 2.24 -9.85 1.26
C ILE A 40 2.01 -10.85 0.13
N GLY A 41 2.89 -11.85 0.01
CA GLY A 41 2.95 -12.81 -1.09
C GLY A 41 4.05 -12.46 -2.10
N GLU A 42 4.64 -13.48 -2.71
CA GLU A 42 5.60 -13.30 -3.81
C GLU A 42 4.85 -13.00 -5.10
N GLU A 43 5.23 -11.91 -5.78
CA GLU A 43 4.65 -11.53 -7.06
C GLU A 43 5.74 -10.93 -7.97
N THR A 44 5.67 -11.24 -9.27
CA THR A 44 6.47 -10.59 -10.30
C THR A 44 5.56 -9.78 -11.21
N HIS A 45 5.90 -8.51 -11.40
CA HIS A 45 5.17 -7.63 -12.31
C HIS A 45 6.00 -7.35 -13.57
N GLU A 46 5.54 -7.80 -14.73
CA GLU A 46 6.27 -7.63 -16.01
C GLU A 46 6.14 -6.20 -16.60
N HIS A 47 5.13 -5.45 -16.19
CA HIS A 47 4.73 -4.21 -16.87
C HIS A 47 4.49 -3.03 -15.92
N VAL A 48 4.55 -3.25 -14.61
CA VAL A 48 4.29 -2.21 -13.61
C VAL A 48 5.42 -2.13 -12.60
N GLU A 49 5.78 -0.90 -12.25
CA GLU A 49 6.70 -0.63 -11.17
C GLU A 49 5.91 -0.53 -9.85
N GLN A 50 6.46 -1.11 -8.78
CA GLN A 50 5.90 -1.05 -7.45
C GLN A 50 6.88 -0.34 -6.51
N THR A 51 6.40 0.68 -5.81
CA THR A 51 7.15 1.35 -4.73
C THR A 51 6.43 1.11 -3.41
N LEU A 52 7.16 0.65 -2.40
CA LEU A 52 6.65 0.44 -1.05
C LEU A 52 7.23 1.50 -0.11
N PHE A 53 6.35 2.11 0.69
CA PHE A 53 6.71 3.03 1.75
C PHE A 53 6.20 2.47 3.08
N PHE A 54 7.11 2.26 4.02
CA PHE A 54 6.79 1.70 5.33
C PHE A 54 6.69 2.83 6.35
N LEU A 55 5.49 2.99 6.92
CA LEU A 55 5.25 4.00 7.95
C LEU A 55 5.63 3.49 9.35
N GLU A 56 5.26 2.24 9.66
CA GLU A 56 5.51 1.60 10.93
C GLU A 56 5.68 0.08 10.75
N GLY A 57 6.30 -0.55 11.74
CA GLY A 57 6.66 -1.97 11.69
C GLY A 57 7.97 -2.24 10.97
N GLU A 58 8.37 -3.51 10.99
CA GLU A 58 9.58 -4.01 10.36
C GLU A 58 9.24 -5.28 9.59
N GLY A 59 9.85 -5.46 8.42
CA GLY A 59 9.61 -6.60 7.55
C GLY A 59 10.86 -6.94 6.74
N LYS A 60 10.84 -8.10 6.09
CA LYS A 60 11.93 -8.56 5.23
C LYS A 60 11.39 -8.74 3.82
N ALA A 61 12.14 -8.22 2.86
CA ALA A 61 11.96 -8.45 1.43
C ALA A 61 12.94 -9.53 0.94
#